data_AF-A0A087RFD7-F1
#
_entry.id   AF-A0A087RFD7-F1
#
_cell.length_a   1.000
_cell.length_b   1.000
_cell.length_c   1.000
_cell.angle_alpha   90.00
_cell.angle_beta   90.00
_cell.angle_gamma   90.00
#
_symmetry.space_group_name_H-M   'P 1'
#
loop_
_entity.id
_entity.type
_entity.pdbx_description
1 polymer ?
#
loop_
_entity_poly.entity_id
_entity_poly.type
_entity_poly.pdbx_seq_one_letter_code
_entity_poly.pdbx_strand_id
1 'polypeptide(L)' 'NGSKLCQERFRLAIRKHFFTERVVKRWNRLPGEVVDAPSLSGFKRHLDNALNNML' A
#
# COMPACT_ATOMS: atom_id res chain seq x y z
N ASN A 1 28.30 21.70 1.61
CA ASN A 1 26.88 21.45 1.31
C ASN A 1 26.58 20.08 0.66
N GLY A 2 27.56 19.24 0.28
CA GLY A 2 27.30 17.94 -0.36
C GLY A 2 26.88 16.79 0.58
N SER A 3 27.29 16.80 1.84
CA SER A 3 26.99 15.71 2.81
C SER A 3 25.51 15.62 3.20
N LYS A 4 24.80 16.75 3.30
CA LYS A 4 23.35 16.79 3.58
C LYS A 4 22.52 16.15 2.46
N LEU A 5 22.89 16.34 1.19
CA LEU A 5 22.17 15.77 0.05
C LEU A 5 22.25 14.23 0.01
N CYS A 6 23.41 13.66 0.32
CA CYS A 6 23.57 12.20 0.40
C CYS A 6 22.70 11.60 1.53
N GLN A 7 22.66 12.26 2.69
CA GLN A 7 21.84 11.83 3.82
C GLN A 7 20.33 11.91 3.52
N GLU A 8 19.89 12.94 2.81
CA GLU A 8 18.49 13.07 2.38
C GLU A 8 18.10 12.01 1.34
N ARG A 9 18.96 11.73 0.35
CA ARG A 9 18.73 10.64 -0.62
C ARG A 9 18.62 9.28 0.06
N PHE A 10 19.46 9.02 1.06
CA PHE A 10 19.40 7.79 1.86
C PHE A 10 18.09 7.69 2.64
N ARG A 11 17.69 8.76 3.34
CA ARG A 11 16.38 8.83 4.01
C ARG A 11 15.21 8.62 3.06
N LEU A 12 15.28 9.19 1.86
CA LEU A 12 14.25 9.04 0.84
C LEU A 12 14.15 7.60 0.35
N ALA A 13 15.27 6.96 0.06
CA ALA A 13 15.31 5.56 -0.37
C ALA A 13 14.70 4.64 0.69
N ILE A 14 15.06 4.80 1.97
CA ILE A 14 14.48 4.02 3.07
C ILE A 14 12.97 4.23 3.16
N ARG A 15 12.50 5.49 3.11
CA ARG A 15 11.05 5.77 3.14
C ARG A 15 10.31 5.14 1.97
N LYS A 16 10.90 5.15 0.77
CA LYS A 16 10.33 4.53 -0.42
C LYS A 16 10.19 3.02 -0.24
N HIS A 17 11.26 2.33 0.18
CA HIS A 17 11.23 0.89 0.43
C HIS A 17 10.21 0.51 1.51
N PHE A 18 10.23 1.22 2.64
CA PHE A 18 9.32 0.97 3.75
C PHE A 18 7.85 1.21 3.38
N PHE A 19 7.57 2.25 2.59
CA PHE A 19 6.23 2.52 2.10
C PHE A 19 5.75 1.42 1.17
N THR A 20 6.60 0.99 0.22
CA THR A 20 6.27 -0.13 -0.68
C THR A 20 5.99 -1.41 0.11
N GLU A 21 6.82 -1.78 1.08
CA GLU A 21 6.60 -2.98 1.91
C GLU A 21 5.30 -2.89 2.73
N ARG A 22 5.02 -1.73 3.34
CA ARG A 22 3.78 -1.53 4.10
C ARG A 22 2.54 -1.65 3.22
N VAL A 23 2.60 -1.06 2.03
CA VAL A 23 1.51 -1.10 1.07
C VAL A 23 1.30 -2.54 0.60
N VAL A 24 2.35 -3.21 0.12
CA VAL A 24 2.29 -4.62 -0.33
C VAL A 24 1.75 -5.55 0.76
N LYS A 25 2.20 -5.41 2.01
CA LYS A 25 1.69 -6.21 3.12
C LYS A 25 0.19 -6.00 3.38
N ARG A 26 -0.32 -4.79 3.15
CA ARG A 26 -1.75 -4.47 3.31
C ARG A 26 -2.56 -5.01 2.14
N TRP A 27 -2.04 -4.95 0.92
CA TRP A 27 -2.64 -5.57 -0.26
C TRP A 27 -2.71 -7.09 -0.15
N ASN A 28 -1.64 -7.75 0.29
CA ASN A 28 -1.60 -9.20 0.49
C ASN A 28 -2.53 -9.71 1.62
N ARG A 29 -3.10 -8.79 2.42
CA ARG A 29 -4.08 -9.10 3.46
C ARG A 29 -5.52 -8.94 2.99
N LEU A 30 -5.73 -8.42 1.78
CA LEU A 30 -7.08 -8.30 1.21
C LEU A 30 -7.57 -9.68 0.75
N PRO A 31 -8.88 -9.97 0.90
CA PRO A 31 -9.48 -11.16 0.31
C PRO A 31 -9.32 -11.17 -1.21
N GLY A 32 -9.08 -12.34 -1.79
CA GLY A 32 -8.93 -12.50 -3.25
C GLY A 32 -10.14 -11.96 -4.03
N GLU A 33 -11.35 -12.10 -3.48
CA GLU A 33 -12.60 -11.56 -4.03
C GLU A 33 -12.57 -10.04 -4.23
N VAL A 34 -11.82 -9.30 -3.39
CA VAL A 34 -11.62 -7.86 -3.57
C VAL A 34 -10.70 -7.60 -4.76
N VAL A 35 -9.62 -8.39 -4.87
CA VAL A 35 -8.58 -8.22 -5.89
C VAL A 35 -9.08 -8.65 -7.29
N ASP A 36 -9.93 -9.67 -7.35
CA ASP A 36 -10.43 -10.28 -8.59
C ASP A 36 -11.68 -9.57 -9.17
N ALA A 37 -12.05 -8.40 -8.62
CA ALA A 37 -13.23 -7.67 -9.08
C ALA A 37 -13.05 -7.17 -10.53
N PRO A 38 -14.00 -7.44 -11.45
CA PRO A 38 -13.88 -7.12 -12.87
C PRO A 38 -14.08 -5.63 -13.19
N SER A 39 -14.52 -4.83 -12.21
CA SER A 39 -14.77 -3.40 -12.37
C SER A 39 -14.34 -2.61 -11.14
N LEU A 40 -13.98 -1.35 -11.34
CA LEU A 40 -13.56 -0.46 -10.24
C LEU A 40 -14.68 -0.24 -9.21
N SER A 41 -15.94 -0.21 -9.65
CA SER A 41 -17.09 -0.09 -8.75
C SER A 41 -17.28 -1.35 -7.90
N GLY A 42 -17.10 -2.53 -8.51
CA GLY A 42 -17.07 -3.81 -7.78
C GLY A 42 -15.94 -3.84 -6.75
N PHE A 43 -14.72 -3.49 -7.17
CA PHE A 43 -13.55 -3.41 -6.31
C PHE A 43 -13.80 -2.53 -5.07
N LYS A 44 -14.32 -1.31 -5.27
CA LYS A 44 -14.63 -0.38 -4.16
C LYS A 44 -15.63 -0.98 -3.17
N ARG A 45 -16.73 -1.57 -3.67
CA ARG A 45 -17.74 -2.21 -2.81
C ARG A 45 -17.16 -3.38 -2.02
N HIS A 46 -16.35 -4.24 -2.65
CA HIS A 46 -15.72 -5.37 -1.98
C HIS A 46 -14.68 -4.92 -0.96
N LEU A 47 -13.92 -3.87 -1.26
CA LEU A 47 -12.96 -3.27 -0.34
C LEU A 47 -13.65 -2.66 0.88
N ASP A 48 -14.72 -1.88 0.68
CA ASP A 48 -15.48 -1.25 1.77
C ASP A 48 -16.11 -2.31 2.69
N ASN A 49 -16.66 -3.39 2.12
CA ASN A 49 -17.18 -4.52 2.91
C ASN A 49 -16.06 -5.23 3.68
N ALA A 50 -14.91 -5.52 3.04
CA ALA A 50 -13.78 -6.16 3.71
C ALA A 50 -13.20 -5.30 4.84
N LEU A 51 -13.14 -3.98 4.67
CA LEU A 51 -12.67 -3.05 5.69
C LEU A 51 -13.68 -2.88 6.84
N ASN A 52 -14.98 -2.82 6.56
CA ASN A 52 -16.02 -2.78 7.60
C ASN A 52 -16.06 -4.07 8.43
N ASN A 53 -15.77 -5.23 7.83
CA ASN A 53 -15.70 -6.50 8.53
C ASN A 53 -14.39 -6.68 9.33
N MET A 54 -13.38 -5.81 9.13
CA MET A 54 -12.12 -5.80 9.88
C MET A 54 -12.12 -4.82 11.08
N LEU A 55 -13.21 -4.06 11.26
CA LEU A 55 -13.50 -3.27 12.47
C LEU A 55 -14.25 -4.14 13.49
#